data_AF-A0A846NIB2-F1
#
_entry.id   AF-A0A846NIB2-F1
#
_cell.length_a   1.000
_cell.length_b   1.000
_cell.length_c   1.000
_cell.angle_alpha   90.00
_cell.angle_beta   90.00
_cell.angle_gamma   90.00
#
_symmetry.space_group_name_H-M   'P 1'
#
loop_
_entity.id
_entity.type
_entity.pdbx_description
1 polymer ?
#
loop_
_entity_poly.entity_id
_entity_poly.type
_entity_poly.pdbx_seq_one_letter_code
_entity_poly.pdbx_strand_id
1 'polypeptide(L)'
;MLEKTLVNWLISKKYRCFYNFAIGGKFPDSIAIRDKELIAFELKKRATEIPTAMGQCLFYLKDANKVYIVIPKKEKVLLSNSVIETLKNQGIGLMIADRSIKILVKAKNFSKNNISIIEKIKKRRKKLIKKSGKNNVREIIIEILREHPEGLTTVDIAKYIGMTRHSVSKYIYQLLGEKKIYQREVGTAKLCYLKMRR
;
A
#
# COMPACT_ATOMS: atom_id res chain seq x y z
N MET A 1 -2.22 -10.69 6.36
CA MET A 1 -3.41 -11.07 5.57
C MET A 1 -4.15 -9.84 5.07
N LEU A 2 -4.58 -8.95 5.97
CA LEU A 2 -5.31 -7.71 5.65
C LEU A 2 -4.67 -6.88 4.52
N GLU A 3 -3.40 -6.52 4.70
CA GLU A 3 -2.64 -5.71 3.74
C GLU A 3 -2.54 -6.38 2.37
N LYS A 4 -2.21 -7.68 2.33
CA LYS A 4 -2.13 -8.45 1.08
C LYS A 4 -3.47 -8.45 0.33
N THR A 5 -4.58 -8.64 1.04
CA THR A 5 -5.92 -8.60 0.42
C THR A 5 -6.24 -7.21 -0.14
N LEU A 6 -5.89 -6.15 0.59
CA LEU A 6 -6.07 -4.77 0.14
C LEU A 6 -5.24 -4.47 -1.11
N VAL A 7 -3.96 -4.82 -1.12
CA VAL A 7 -3.08 -4.54 -2.27
C VAL A 7 -3.53 -5.32 -3.51
N ASN A 8 -3.87 -6.60 -3.37
CA ASN A 8 -4.43 -7.38 -4.49
C ASN A 8 -5.70 -6.72 -5.08
N TRP A 9 -6.59 -6.23 -4.21
CA TRP A 9 -7.79 -5.52 -4.64
C TRP A 9 -7.43 -4.21 -5.36
N LEU A 10 -6.49 -3.42 -4.84
CA LEU A 10 -6.02 -2.18 -5.45
C LEU A 10 -5.39 -2.41 -6.83
N ILE A 11 -4.57 -3.45 -6.97
CA ILE A 11 -3.97 -3.86 -8.26
C ILE A 11 -5.06 -4.20 -9.27
N SER A 12 -6.06 -5.00 -8.87
CA SER A 12 -7.20 -5.33 -9.75
C SER A 12 -7.98 -4.09 -10.23
N LYS A 13 -7.89 -3.00 -9.48
CA LYS A 13 -8.51 -1.70 -9.78
C LYS A 13 -7.55 -0.70 -10.46
N LYS A 14 -6.36 -1.15 -10.84
CA LYS A 14 -5.28 -0.38 -11.49
C LYS A 14 -4.70 0.74 -10.63
N TYR A 15 -4.78 0.63 -9.31
CA TYR A 15 -4.06 1.55 -8.41
C TYR A 15 -2.64 1.07 -8.19
N ARG A 16 -1.76 2.04 -7.92
CA ARG A 16 -0.40 1.80 -7.40
C ARG A 16 -0.36 2.14 -5.92
N CYS A 17 0.15 1.22 -5.11
CA CYS A 17 0.24 1.41 -3.67
C CYS A 17 1.57 2.06 -3.30
N PHE A 18 1.55 2.93 -2.30
CA PHE A 18 2.74 3.54 -1.73
C PHE A 18 2.63 3.57 -0.21
N TYR A 19 3.79 3.62 0.44
CA TYR A 19 3.94 3.54 1.89
C TYR A 19 4.87 4.66 2.36
N ASN A 20 4.79 5.03 3.63
CA ASN A 20 5.68 6.04 4.24
C ASN A 20 5.65 7.40 3.50
N PHE A 21 4.45 7.84 3.13
CA PHE A 21 4.20 9.16 2.56
C PHE A 21 3.23 9.93 3.44
N ALA A 22 3.62 11.14 3.83
CA ALA A 22 2.77 12.00 4.63
C ALA A 22 1.64 12.62 3.78
N ILE A 23 0.43 12.63 4.33
CA ILE A 23 -0.77 13.29 3.83
C ILE A 23 -1.37 14.06 5.01
N GLY A 24 -1.66 15.35 4.85
CA GLY A 24 -2.21 16.18 5.94
C GLY A 24 -1.31 16.26 7.18
N GLY A 25 0.01 16.08 7.02
CA GLY A 25 0.98 16.05 8.13
C GLY A 25 1.01 14.73 8.93
N LYS A 26 0.29 13.69 8.48
CA LYS A 26 0.24 12.37 9.12
C LYS A 26 0.63 11.28 8.11
N PHE A 27 1.05 10.12 8.60
CA PHE A 27 1.45 8.98 7.77
C PHE A 27 0.37 7.90 7.82
N PRO A 28 -0.49 7.78 6.79
CA PRO A 28 -1.38 6.64 6.68
C PRO A 28 -0.59 5.34 6.52
N ASP A 29 -1.19 4.22 6.94
CA ASP A 29 -0.60 2.89 6.79
C ASP A 29 -0.28 2.57 5.32
N SER A 30 -1.16 3.00 4.40
CA SER A 30 -0.86 2.98 2.97
C SER A 30 -1.65 4.04 2.19
N ILE A 31 -1.16 4.37 1.00
CA ILE A 31 -1.86 5.23 0.05
C ILE A 31 -1.91 4.55 -1.31
N ALA A 32 -2.90 4.88 -2.12
CA ALA A 32 -3.06 4.33 -3.46
C ALA A 32 -3.34 5.44 -4.47
N ILE A 33 -2.67 5.40 -5.62
CA ILE A 33 -2.85 6.37 -6.70
C ILE A 33 -3.28 5.69 -7.99
N ARG A 34 -4.28 6.29 -8.64
CA ARG A 34 -4.66 5.99 -10.03
C ARG A 34 -5.00 7.30 -10.72
N ASP A 35 -4.27 7.62 -11.79
CA ASP A 35 -4.39 8.89 -12.51
C ASP A 35 -4.22 10.13 -11.62
N LYS A 36 -5.33 10.81 -11.31
CA LYS A 36 -5.40 11.98 -10.41
C LYS A 36 -6.15 11.66 -9.11
N GLU A 37 -6.42 10.39 -8.84
CA GLU A 37 -7.10 9.94 -7.62
C GLU A 37 -6.06 9.43 -6.61
N LEU A 38 -6.11 9.95 -5.39
CA LEU A 38 -5.32 9.58 -4.24
C LEU A 38 -6.24 9.05 -3.14
N ILE A 39 -6.00 7.83 -2.67
CA ILE A 39 -6.77 7.21 -1.59
C ILE A 39 -5.82 6.95 -0.42
N ALA A 40 -6.24 7.27 0.80
CA ALA A 40 -5.51 6.93 2.02
C ALA A 40 -6.21 5.79 2.77
N PHE A 41 -5.43 4.91 3.39
CA PHE A 41 -5.93 3.75 4.13
C PHE A 41 -5.32 3.67 5.53
N GLU A 42 -6.17 3.37 6.50
CA GLU A 42 -5.80 2.96 7.86
C GLU A 42 -6.19 1.48 8.05
N LEU A 43 -5.22 0.65 8.40
CA LEU A 43 -5.37 -0.80 8.53
C LEU A 43 -5.40 -1.16 10.02
N LYS A 44 -6.56 -1.55 10.53
CA LYS A 44 -6.72 -1.92 11.94
C LYS A 44 -6.99 -3.41 12.11
N LYS A 45 -6.39 -4.00 13.15
CA LYS A 45 -6.53 -5.44 13.42
C LYS A 45 -7.84 -5.72 14.16
N ARG A 46 -8.32 -4.77 14.94
CA ARG A 46 -9.53 -4.86 15.78
C ARG A 46 -10.49 -3.72 15.51
N ALA A 47 -11.79 -3.98 15.63
CA ALA A 47 -12.83 -2.95 15.50
C ALA A 47 -12.69 -1.84 16.57
N THR A 48 -12.18 -2.17 17.75
CA THR A 48 -11.97 -1.23 18.86
C THR A 48 -10.96 -0.11 18.55
N GLU A 49 -10.14 -0.26 17.50
CA GLU A 49 -9.14 0.74 17.08
C GLU A 49 -9.72 1.79 16.12
N ILE A 50 -10.97 1.60 15.66
CA ILE A 50 -11.63 2.51 14.70
C ILE A 50 -11.71 3.95 15.22
N PRO A 51 -12.11 4.24 16.47
CA PRO A 51 -12.18 5.62 16.95
C PRO A 51 -10.85 6.37 16.84
N THR A 52 -9.74 5.71 17.19
CA THR A 52 -8.39 6.28 17.05
C THR A 52 -8.02 6.48 15.58
N ALA A 53 -8.34 5.50 14.72
CA ALA A 53 -8.11 5.60 13.28
C ALA A 53 -8.91 6.76 12.65
N MET A 54 -10.15 6.99 13.10
CA MET A 54 -10.98 8.11 12.63
C MET A 54 -10.30 9.46 12.87
N GLY A 55 -9.72 9.66 14.06
CA GLY A 55 -8.96 10.88 14.37
C GLY A 55 -7.81 11.12 13.39
N GLN A 56 -7.10 10.06 12.98
CA GLN A 56 -6.04 10.15 11.96
C GLN A 56 -6.63 10.43 10.58
N CYS A 57 -7.72 9.76 10.21
CA CYS A 57 -8.39 9.94 8.92
C CYS A 57 -8.80 11.39 8.64
N LEU A 58 -9.20 12.15 9.67
CA LEU A 58 -9.56 13.57 9.51
C LEU A 58 -8.42 14.43 8.95
N PHE A 59 -7.16 14.10 9.25
CA PHE A 59 -6.00 14.78 8.66
C PHE A 59 -5.88 14.46 7.16
N TYR A 60 -6.15 13.22 6.76
CA TYR A 60 -6.02 12.78 5.37
C TYR A 60 -7.09 13.39 4.47
N LEU A 61 -8.29 13.69 4.98
CA LEU A 61 -9.41 14.26 4.22
C LEU A 61 -9.09 15.59 3.52
N LYS A 62 -8.10 16.34 4.03
CA LYS A 62 -7.65 17.61 3.42
C LYS A 62 -7.03 17.41 2.04
N ASP A 63 -6.37 16.27 1.86
CA ASP A 63 -5.43 16.04 0.78
C ASP A 63 -5.73 14.77 -0.04
N ALA A 64 -6.50 13.81 0.48
CA ALA A 64 -6.88 12.59 -0.23
C ALA A 64 -8.28 12.71 -0.84
N ASN A 65 -8.52 12.06 -1.98
CA ASN A 65 -9.85 11.98 -2.57
C ASN A 65 -10.77 11.08 -1.78
N LYS A 66 -10.25 9.98 -1.24
CA LYS A 66 -11.02 9.05 -0.43
C LYS A 66 -10.16 8.58 0.73
N VAL A 67 -10.80 8.33 1.86
CA VAL A 67 -10.14 7.78 3.04
C VAL A 67 -10.94 6.57 3.49
N TYR A 68 -10.25 5.47 3.72
CA TYR A 68 -10.86 4.22 4.18
C TYR A 68 -10.16 3.69 5.42
N ILE A 69 -10.95 3.18 6.36
CA ILE A 69 -10.47 2.28 7.39
C ILE A 69 -10.74 0.84 6.90
N VAL A 70 -9.76 -0.05 7.05
CA VAL A 70 -9.84 -1.44 6.65
C VAL A 70 -9.67 -2.33 7.88
N ILE A 71 -10.60 -3.25 8.11
CA ILE A 71 -10.57 -4.21 9.22
C ILE A 71 -10.78 -5.65 8.71
N PRO A 72 -10.36 -6.69 9.47
CA PRO A 72 -10.71 -8.06 9.15
C PRO A 72 -12.23 -8.28 9.19
N LYS A 73 -12.77 -9.09 8.27
CA LYS A 73 -14.22 -9.40 8.22
C LYS A 73 -14.79 -9.93 9.54
N LYS A 74 -14.01 -10.71 10.29
CA LYS A 74 -14.41 -11.24 11.60
C LYS A 74 -14.72 -10.14 12.63
N GLU A 75 -14.13 -8.96 12.49
CA GLU A 75 -14.34 -7.83 13.38
C GLU A 75 -15.65 -7.08 13.09
N LYS A 76 -16.33 -7.39 11.97
CA LYS A 76 -17.59 -6.74 11.59
C LYS A 76 -18.67 -6.87 12.68
N VAL A 77 -18.73 -8.02 13.36
CA VAL A 77 -19.76 -8.29 14.39
C VAL A 77 -19.63 -7.39 15.61
N LEU A 78 -18.48 -6.75 15.81
CA LEU A 78 -18.19 -5.85 16.92
C LEU A 78 -18.48 -4.38 16.57
N LEU A 79 -18.95 -4.09 15.35
CA LEU A 79 -19.27 -2.73 14.93
C LEU A 79 -20.65 -2.33 15.44
N SER A 80 -20.71 -1.28 16.24
CA SER A 80 -21.97 -0.63 16.59
C SER A 80 -22.52 0.19 15.42
N ASN A 81 -23.84 0.35 15.37
CA ASN A 81 -24.49 1.25 14.40
C ASN A 81 -24.02 2.71 14.56
N SER A 82 -23.74 3.14 15.79
CA SER A 82 -23.21 4.48 16.07
C SER A 82 -21.86 4.74 15.40
N VAL A 83 -20.95 3.75 15.38
CA VAL A 83 -19.66 3.87 14.69
C VAL A 83 -19.86 3.97 13.18
N ILE A 84 -20.73 3.13 12.62
CA ILE A 84 -21.04 3.15 11.18
C ILE A 84 -21.62 4.51 10.75
N GLU A 85 -22.56 5.05 11.54
CA GLU A 85 -23.19 6.33 11.24
C GLU A 85 -22.20 7.50 11.37
N THR A 86 -21.35 7.47 12.40
CA THR A 86 -20.28 8.46 12.54
C THR A 86 -19.33 8.44 11.34
N LEU A 87 -18.94 7.27 10.85
CA LEU A 87 -18.09 7.14 9.66
C LEU A 87 -18.76 7.72 8.41
N LYS A 88 -20.05 7.44 8.18
CA LYS A 88 -20.82 8.04 7.08
C LYS A 88 -20.87 9.55 7.18
N ASN A 89 -21.15 10.09 8.36
CA ASN A 89 -21.27 11.54 8.59
C ASN A 89 -19.94 12.26 8.34
N GLN A 90 -18.83 11.64 8.73
CA GLN A 90 -17.48 12.14 8.43
C GLN A 90 -17.04 11.85 6.99
N GLY A 91 -17.83 11.09 6.22
CA GLY A 91 -17.52 10.61 4.88
C GLY A 91 -16.33 9.66 4.78
N ILE A 92 -15.91 9.08 5.91
CA ILE A 92 -14.83 8.07 5.96
C ILE A 92 -15.42 6.72 5.55
N GLY A 93 -14.79 6.07 4.59
CA GLY A 93 -15.23 4.74 4.16
C GLY A 93 -14.76 3.64 5.12
N LEU A 94 -15.50 2.53 5.13
CA LEU A 94 -15.17 1.34 5.90
C LEU A 94 -15.14 0.14 4.97
N MET A 95 -14.01 -0.56 4.95
CA MET A 95 -13.82 -1.81 4.24
C MET A 95 -13.62 -2.95 5.22
N ILE A 96 -14.20 -4.09 4.89
CA ILE A 96 -13.87 -5.37 5.52
C ILE A 96 -13.07 -6.22 4.54
N ALA A 97 -12.12 -6.96 5.07
CA ALA A 97 -11.22 -7.78 4.29
C ALA A 97 -11.12 -9.19 4.86
N ASP A 98 -11.26 -10.18 3.97
CA ASP A 98 -10.94 -11.59 4.21
C ASP A 98 -10.07 -12.12 3.06
N ARG A 99 -10.63 -12.98 2.21
CA ARG A 99 -10.10 -13.36 0.90
C ARG A 99 -10.42 -12.31 -0.17
N SER A 100 -11.41 -11.44 0.07
CA SER A 100 -11.77 -10.30 -0.79
C SER A 100 -12.04 -9.05 0.04
N ILE A 101 -12.21 -7.92 -0.66
CA ILE A 101 -12.61 -6.65 -0.06
C ILE A 101 -14.10 -6.43 -0.27
N LYS A 102 -14.83 -6.12 0.80
CA LYS A 102 -16.22 -5.62 0.75
C LYS A 102 -16.30 -4.25 1.40
N ILE A 103 -16.89 -3.30 0.70
CA ILE A 103 -17.13 -1.94 1.20
C ILE A 103 -18.42 -1.96 2.04
N LEU A 104 -18.33 -1.60 3.31
CA LEU A 104 -19.49 -1.45 4.21
C LEU A 104 -19.99 -0.01 4.27
N VAL A 105 -19.06 0.95 4.28
CA VAL A 105 -19.36 2.38 4.20
C VAL A 105 -18.60 2.95 3.01
N LYS A 106 -19.32 3.58 2.09
CA LYS A 106 -18.71 4.23 0.92
C LYS A 106 -18.07 5.54 1.36
N ALA A 107 -16.80 5.74 1.04
CA ALA A 107 -16.15 7.02 1.30
C ALA A 107 -16.76 8.12 0.42
N LYS A 108 -16.90 9.33 0.98
CA LYS A 108 -17.19 10.53 0.20
C LYS A 108 -15.95 10.90 -0.62
N ASN A 109 -16.17 11.59 -1.74
CA ASN A 109 -15.10 12.10 -2.57
C ASN A 109 -14.69 13.49 -2.07
N PHE A 110 -13.47 13.61 -1.58
CA PHE A 110 -12.85 14.81 -1.03
C PHE A 110 -11.78 15.37 -2.02
N SER A 111 -11.26 16.54 -1.64
CA SER A 111 -10.30 17.45 -2.31
C SER A 111 -9.49 17.04 -3.56
N LYS A 112 -9.22 18.06 -4.39
CA LYS A 112 -8.27 18.09 -5.53
C LYS A 112 -6.85 18.58 -5.15
N ASN A 113 -6.58 18.91 -3.88
CA ASN A 113 -5.27 19.39 -3.42
C ASN A 113 -4.18 18.28 -3.42
N ASN A 114 -4.57 17.07 -3.80
CA ASN A 114 -3.72 15.91 -3.93
C ASN A 114 -2.66 16.02 -5.06
N ILE A 115 -2.82 16.94 -6.01
CA ILE A 115 -1.93 17.05 -7.19
C ILE A 115 -0.48 17.22 -6.74
N SER A 116 -0.22 18.13 -5.79
CA SER A 116 1.13 18.39 -5.28
C SER A 116 1.76 17.15 -4.61
N ILE A 117 0.94 16.35 -3.91
CA ILE A 117 1.38 15.10 -3.27
C ILE A 117 1.68 14.03 -4.31
N ILE A 118 0.80 13.87 -5.31
CA ILE A 118 1.00 12.93 -6.42
C ILE A 118 2.29 13.28 -7.18
N GLU A 119 2.55 14.56 -7.42
CA GLU A 119 3.77 15.03 -8.07
C GLU A 119 5.02 14.76 -7.22
N LYS A 120 4.97 15.01 -5.91
CA LYS A 120 6.05 14.66 -4.97
C LYS A 120 6.34 13.15 -5.01
N ILE A 121 5.31 12.30 -5.03
CA ILE A 121 5.45 10.84 -5.13
C ILE A 121 6.11 10.45 -6.45
N LYS A 122 5.62 10.99 -7.58
CA LYS A 122 6.21 10.76 -8.92
C LYS A 122 7.68 11.21 -8.98
N LYS A 123 8.00 12.38 -8.40
CA LYS A 123 9.37 12.91 -8.37
C LYS A 123 10.30 12.05 -7.51
N ARG A 124 9.85 11.61 -6.33
CA ARG A 124 10.63 10.71 -5.45
C ARG A 124 10.95 9.40 -6.18
N ARG A 125 9.95 8.80 -6.85
CA ARG A 125 10.16 7.59 -7.66
C ARG A 125 11.15 7.80 -8.80
N LYS A 126 11.03 8.90 -9.56
CA LYS A 126 12.00 9.25 -10.61
C LYS A 126 13.42 9.43 -10.05
N LYS A 127 13.56 10.07 -8.87
CA LYS A 127 14.87 10.27 -8.21
C LYS A 127 15.48 8.95 -7.76
N LEU A 128 14.67 8.04 -7.22
CA LEU A 128 15.11 6.69 -6.84
C LEU A 128 15.68 5.95 -8.05
N ILE A 129 14.94 5.95 -9.17
CA ILE A 129 15.38 5.31 -10.42
C ILE A 129 16.67 5.97 -10.97
N LYS A 130 16.77 7.31 -10.95
CA LYS A 130 17.95 8.05 -11.46
C LYS A 130 19.21 7.89 -10.60
N LYS A 131 19.10 7.67 -9.29
CA LYS A 131 20.26 7.66 -8.36
C LYS A 131 21.01 6.32 -8.40
N SER A 132 20.88 5.50 -9.44
CA SER A 132 21.36 4.11 -9.53
C SER A 132 22.90 3.95 -9.58
N GLY A 133 23.60 4.37 -8.52
CA GLY A 133 24.89 3.81 -8.12
C GLY A 133 24.71 2.42 -7.49
N LYS A 134 25.76 1.58 -7.48
CA LYS A 134 25.71 0.14 -7.09
C LYS A 134 24.97 -0.19 -5.78
N ASN A 135 24.96 0.69 -4.77
CA ASN A 135 24.25 0.48 -3.49
C ASN A 135 22.73 0.77 -3.55
N ASN A 136 22.25 1.53 -4.55
CA ASN A 136 20.86 1.97 -4.62
C ASN A 136 19.92 0.93 -5.22
N VAL A 137 20.39 0.04 -6.10
CA VAL A 137 19.53 -0.98 -6.74
C VAL A 137 18.86 -1.90 -5.72
N ARG A 138 19.56 -2.22 -4.63
CA ARG A 138 19.05 -3.09 -3.56
C ARG A 138 17.89 -2.45 -2.79
N GLU A 139 18.02 -1.16 -2.48
CA GLU A 139 16.96 -0.39 -1.81
C GLU A 139 15.73 -0.28 -2.70
N ILE A 140 15.94 -0.06 -4.00
CA ILE A 140 14.86 -0.03 -5.00
C ILE A 140 14.15 -1.39 -5.06
N ILE A 141 14.86 -2.52 -5.07
CA ILE A 141 14.23 -3.86 -5.04
C ILE A 141 13.37 -4.02 -3.78
N ILE A 142 13.88 -3.60 -2.61
CA ILE A 142 13.13 -3.66 -1.35
C ILE A 142 11.86 -2.80 -1.44
N GLU A 143 11.95 -1.59 -2.00
CA GLU A 143 10.81 -0.70 -2.15
C GLU A 143 9.78 -1.25 -3.13
N ILE A 144 10.22 -1.78 -4.27
CA ILE A 144 9.35 -2.48 -5.24
C ILE A 144 8.65 -3.66 -4.55
N LEU A 145 9.38 -4.51 -3.83
CA LEU A 145 8.78 -5.66 -3.14
C LEU A 145 7.88 -5.23 -1.97
N ARG A 146 8.05 -4.02 -1.44
CA ARG A 146 7.11 -3.41 -0.49
C ARG A 146 5.83 -2.95 -1.21
N GLU A 147 5.94 -2.37 -2.40
CA GLU A 147 4.79 -2.02 -3.26
C GLU A 147 4.03 -3.27 -3.76
N HIS A 148 4.68 -4.44 -3.77
CA HIS A 148 4.18 -5.71 -4.34
C HIS A 148 4.22 -6.89 -3.34
N PRO A 149 3.35 -6.92 -2.31
CA PRO A 149 3.30 -7.98 -1.30
C PRO A 149 2.84 -9.35 -1.84
N GLU A 150 2.25 -9.40 -3.03
CA GLU A 150 1.98 -10.62 -3.79
C GLU A 150 3.26 -11.35 -4.25
N GLY A 151 4.39 -10.64 -4.19
CA GLY A 151 5.69 -11.08 -4.64
C GLY A 151 5.85 -10.89 -6.14
N LEU A 152 7.09 -10.64 -6.58
CA LEU A 152 7.40 -10.44 -7.98
C LEU A 152 8.45 -11.44 -8.46
N THR A 153 8.34 -11.84 -9.72
CA THR A 153 9.43 -12.58 -10.34
C THR A 153 10.65 -11.69 -10.51
N THR A 154 11.84 -12.28 -10.66
CA THR A 154 13.04 -11.51 -11.01
C THR A 154 12.86 -10.73 -12.32
N VAL A 155 12.08 -11.27 -13.27
CA VAL A 155 11.79 -10.61 -14.55
C VAL A 155 10.95 -9.36 -14.34
N ASP A 156 9.93 -9.44 -13.50
CA ASP A 156 9.07 -8.28 -13.21
C ASP A 156 9.86 -7.21 -12.47
N ILE A 157 10.63 -7.58 -11.43
CA ILE A 157 11.52 -6.65 -10.72
C ILE A 157 12.46 -5.96 -11.73
N ALA A 158 13.02 -6.70 -12.68
CA ALA A 158 13.89 -6.15 -13.72
C ALA A 158 13.17 -5.13 -14.63
N LYS A 159 11.92 -5.41 -15.02
CA LYS A 159 11.07 -4.45 -15.76
C LYS A 159 10.79 -3.19 -14.93
N TYR A 160 10.53 -3.32 -13.63
CA TYR A 160 10.27 -2.18 -12.75
C TYR A 160 11.49 -1.26 -12.57
N ILE A 161 12.69 -1.84 -12.53
CA ILE A 161 13.94 -1.10 -12.34
C ILE A 161 14.49 -0.57 -13.68
N GLY A 162 14.14 -1.21 -14.81
CA GLY A 162 14.72 -0.91 -16.12
C GLY A 162 16.11 -1.52 -16.31
N MET A 163 16.33 -2.72 -15.76
CA MET A 163 17.60 -3.45 -15.87
C MET A 163 17.40 -4.83 -16.51
N THR A 164 18.48 -5.48 -16.93
CA THR A 164 18.42 -6.87 -17.38
C THR A 164 18.21 -7.82 -16.20
N ARG A 165 17.59 -8.97 -16.47
CA ARG A 165 17.34 -10.03 -15.47
C ARG A 165 18.64 -10.43 -14.75
N HIS A 166 19.72 -10.62 -15.49
CA HIS A 166 21.02 -11.05 -14.94
C HIS A 166 21.58 -10.05 -13.92
N SER A 167 21.52 -8.75 -14.24
CA SER A 167 21.99 -7.70 -13.33
C SER A 167 21.15 -7.65 -12.04
N VAL A 168 19.82 -7.79 -12.16
CA VAL A 168 18.92 -7.80 -11.01
C VAL A 168 19.08 -9.06 -10.16
N SER A 169 19.29 -10.23 -10.78
CA SER A 169 19.53 -11.49 -10.07
C SER A 169 20.68 -11.38 -9.07
N LYS A 170 21.77 -10.69 -9.41
CA LYS A 170 22.90 -10.45 -8.49
C LYS A 170 22.44 -9.79 -7.18
N TYR A 171 21.64 -8.73 -7.28
CA TYR A 171 21.15 -8.01 -6.11
C TYR A 171 20.10 -8.80 -5.32
N ILE A 172 19.26 -9.57 -6.00
CA ILE A 172 18.31 -10.49 -5.35
C ILE A 172 19.06 -11.53 -4.51
N TYR A 173 20.11 -12.16 -5.06
CA TYR A 173 20.91 -13.13 -4.30
C TYR A 173 21.60 -12.51 -3.09
N GLN A 174 22.12 -11.28 -3.21
CA GLN A 174 22.65 -10.55 -2.06
C GLN A 174 21.58 -10.30 -0.97
N LEU A 175 20.38 -9.86 -1.37
CA LEU A 175 19.28 -9.62 -0.45
C LEU A 175 18.74 -10.91 0.20
N LEU A 176 18.78 -12.03 -0.51
CA LEU A 176 18.48 -13.36 0.03
C LEU A 176 19.52 -13.78 1.07
N GLY A 177 20.82 -13.60 0.77
CA GLY A 177 21.91 -13.89 1.70
C GLY A 177 21.81 -13.07 2.99
N GLU A 178 21.41 -11.80 2.88
CA GLU A 178 21.13 -10.94 4.03
C GLU A 178 19.79 -11.20 4.73
N LYS A 179 18.99 -12.14 4.23
CA LYS A 179 17.65 -12.46 4.76
C LYS A 179 16.70 -11.25 4.76
N LYS A 180 16.88 -10.27 3.88
CA LYS A 180 15.97 -9.12 3.71
C LYS A 180 14.75 -9.48 2.85
N ILE A 181 14.91 -10.44 1.95
CA ILE A 181 13.85 -11.00 1.13
C ILE A 181 13.86 -12.53 1.25
N TYR A 182 12.81 -13.18 0.77
CA TYR A 182 12.77 -14.62 0.59
C TYR A 182 12.13 -14.96 -0.76
N GLN A 183 12.37 -16.18 -1.25
CA GLN A 183 11.74 -16.68 -2.47
C GLN A 183 10.76 -17.80 -2.14
N ARG A 184 9.68 -17.88 -2.93
CA ARG A 184 8.74 -18.99 -2.90
C ARG A 184 8.45 -19.44 -4.34
N GLU A 185 8.38 -20.75 -4.51
CA GLU A 185 7.97 -21.36 -5.78
C GLU A 185 6.45 -21.37 -5.90
N VAL A 186 5.95 -20.92 -7.05
CA VAL A 186 4.54 -20.90 -7.41
C VAL A 186 4.43 -21.43 -8.84
N GLY A 187 4.13 -22.71 -8.98
CA GLY A 187 4.26 -23.42 -10.26
C GLY A 187 5.71 -23.41 -10.73
N THR A 188 5.93 -22.97 -11.96
CA THR A 188 7.28 -22.86 -12.56
C THR A 188 7.99 -21.55 -12.21
N ALA A 189 7.32 -20.62 -11.54
CA ALA A 189 7.86 -19.29 -11.23
C ALA A 189 8.45 -19.21 -9.81
N LYS A 190 9.55 -18.45 -9.67
CA LYS A 190 10.11 -18.04 -8.38
C LYS A 190 9.74 -16.60 -8.08
N LEU A 191 8.88 -16.40 -7.10
CA LEU A 191 8.46 -15.08 -6.64
C LEU A 191 9.33 -14.65 -5.45
N CYS A 192 9.84 -13.43 -5.51
CA CYS A 192 10.58 -12.77 -4.44
C CYS A 192 9.61 -11.97 -3.57
N TYR A 193 9.78 -12.05 -2.26
CA TYR A 193 8.94 -11.40 -1.26
C TYR A 193 9.80 -10.65 -0.26
N LEU A 194 9.32 -9.50 0.21
CA LEU A 194 9.96 -8.80 1.32
C LEU A 194 9.79 -9.62 2.61
N LYS A 195 10.86 -9.82 3.38
CA LYS A 195 10.76 -10.43 4.71
C LYS A 195 10.24 -9.37 5.68
N MET A 196 8.98 -9.48 6.10
CA MET A 196 8.44 -8.62 7.15
C MET A 196 9.26 -8.82 8.43
N ARG A 197 9.81 -7.73 8.98
CA ARG A 197 10.29 -7.75 10.37
C ARG A 197 9.09 -8.06 11.27
N ARG A 198 9.14 -9.20 11.96
CA ARG A 198 8.26 -9.47 13.10
C ARG A 198 8.68 -8.59 14.26
#